data_AF-A0A182HYC0-F1
#
_entry.id   AF-A0A182HYC0-F1
#
_cell.length_a   1.000
_cell.length_b   1.000
_cell.length_c   1.000
_cell.angle_alpha   90.00
_cell.angle_beta   90.00
_cell.angle_gamma   90.00
#
_symmetry.space_group_name_H-M   'P 1'
#
loop_
_entity.id
_entity.type
_entity.pdbx_description
1 polymer ?
#
loop_
_entity_poly.entity_id
_entity_poly.type
_entity_poly.pdbx_seq_one_letter_code
_entity_poly.pdbx_strand_id
1 'polypeptide(L)'
;MFHPNVKRYIEAIKLYNESIAFSEKGSTERSLAYANRSNICLKMQRFEECLKNIRLARESNYSGEKLNQREKDAKNALAKARNKNASLSKVSPDVVEEPELSYAAKENAPQVANCLELRKNEEYGRHVVATRKLKVGDVVMIERPFVTVLKDSFRYMYNGHVLFGGMSE
;
A
#
# COMPACT_ATOMS: atom_id res chain seq x y z
N MET A 1 16.08 6.26 0.61
CA MET A 1 17.03 5.77 -0.40
C MET A 1 16.42 4.52 -1.02
N PHE A 2 16.02 4.54 -2.31
CA PHE A 2 15.35 3.41 -2.95
C PHE A 2 16.35 2.26 -3.17
N HIS A 3 15.97 1.01 -2.88
CA HIS A 3 16.82 -0.14 -3.18
C HIS A 3 16.99 -0.22 -4.72
N PRO A 4 18.21 -0.41 -5.26
CA PRO A 4 18.49 -0.36 -6.70
C PRO A 4 17.67 -1.34 -7.56
N ASN A 5 17.02 -2.33 -6.94
CA ASN A 5 16.26 -3.38 -7.61
C ASN A 5 14.74 -3.29 -7.35
N VAL A 6 14.22 -2.19 -6.78
CA VAL A 6 12.79 -2.06 -6.43
C VAL A 6 11.88 -2.38 -7.62
N LYS A 7 12.17 -1.87 -8.81
CA LYS A 7 11.38 -2.15 -10.02
C LYS A 7 11.32 -3.65 -10.31
N ARG A 8 12.47 -4.33 -10.28
CA ARG A 8 12.57 -5.79 -10.51
C ARG A 8 11.85 -6.60 -9.42
N TYR A 9 11.85 -6.12 -8.19
CA TYR A 9 11.12 -6.75 -7.09
C TYR A 9 9.60 -6.61 -7.25
N ILE A 10 9.12 -5.45 -7.69
CA ILE A 10 7.70 -5.23 -7.99
C ILE A 10 7.25 -6.16 -9.12
N GLU A 11 8.03 -6.24 -10.20
CA GLU A 11 7.77 -7.16 -11.32
C GLU A 11 7.75 -8.62 -10.86
N ALA A 12 8.73 -9.04 -10.04
CA ALA A 12 8.77 -10.38 -9.49
C ALA A 12 7.53 -10.69 -8.61
N ILE A 13 7.11 -9.74 -7.76
CA ILE A 13 5.89 -9.90 -6.95
C ILE A 13 4.66 -10.06 -7.85
N LYS A 14 4.56 -9.31 -8.94
CA LYS A 14 3.46 -9.43 -9.90
C LYS A 14 3.39 -10.84 -10.49
N LEU A 15 4.52 -11.38 -10.95
CA LEU A 15 4.60 -12.73 -11.52
C LEU A 15 4.27 -13.81 -10.47
N TYR A 16 4.74 -13.67 -9.23
CA TYR A 16 4.38 -14.62 -8.18
C TYR A 16 2.90 -14.53 -7.80
N ASN A 17 2.30 -13.34 -7.79
CA ASN A 17 0.87 -13.17 -7.55
C ASN A 17 0.04 -13.84 -8.63
N GLU A 18 0.45 -13.70 -9.88
CA GLU A 18 -0.17 -14.35 -11.02
C GLU A 18 -0.06 -15.87 -10.91
N SER A 19 1.13 -16.40 -10.64
CA SER A 19 1.36 -17.84 -10.39
C SER A 19 0.50 -18.37 -9.22
N ILE A 20 0.40 -17.62 -8.13
CA ILE A 20 -0.48 -17.97 -6.99
C ILE A 20 -1.95 -17.94 -7.42
N ALA A 21 -2.38 -17.03 -8.27
CA ALA A 21 -3.77 -16.95 -8.73
C ALA A 21 -4.17 -18.16 -9.59
N PHE A 22 -3.26 -18.66 -10.42
CA PHE A 22 -3.55 -19.76 -11.36
C PHE A 22 -3.20 -21.17 -10.84
N SER A 23 -2.53 -21.30 -9.71
CA SER A 23 -2.14 -22.60 -9.14
C SER A 23 -3.23 -23.24 -8.27
N GLU A 24 -3.18 -24.57 -8.10
CA GLU A 24 -4.10 -25.32 -7.24
C GLU A 24 -3.71 -25.25 -5.76
N LYS A 25 -4.68 -25.40 -4.84
CA LYS A 25 -4.41 -25.26 -3.39
C LYS A 25 -3.57 -26.45 -2.95
N GLY A 26 -2.46 -26.19 -2.25
CA GLY A 26 -1.52 -27.23 -1.84
C GLY A 26 -0.56 -27.72 -2.94
N SER A 27 -0.64 -27.16 -4.16
CA SER A 27 0.29 -27.50 -5.26
C SER A 27 1.72 -27.05 -4.98
N THR A 28 2.67 -27.74 -5.62
CA THR A 28 4.11 -27.40 -5.54
C THR A 28 4.39 -26.03 -6.14
N GLU A 29 3.70 -25.66 -7.21
CA GLU A 29 3.83 -24.36 -7.87
C GLU A 29 3.42 -23.23 -6.93
N ARG A 30 2.28 -23.39 -6.24
CA ARG A 30 1.80 -22.41 -5.24
C ARG A 30 2.79 -22.28 -4.08
N SER A 31 3.32 -23.40 -3.60
CA SER A 31 4.24 -23.44 -2.47
C SER A 31 5.58 -22.77 -2.81
N LEU A 32 6.11 -23.01 -4.01
CA LEU A 32 7.28 -22.34 -4.56
C LEU A 32 7.05 -20.84 -4.77
N ALA A 33 5.87 -20.44 -5.28
CA ALA A 33 5.55 -19.04 -5.49
C ALA A 33 5.52 -18.27 -4.15
N TYR A 34 4.90 -18.81 -3.11
CA TYR A 34 4.96 -18.23 -1.75
C TYR A 34 6.40 -18.19 -1.20
N ALA A 35 7.17 -19.26 -1.37
CA ALA A 35 8.55 -19.33 -0.91
C ALA A 35 9.45 -18.32 -1.63
N ASN A 36 9.28 -18.11 -2.93
CA ASN A 36 10.05 -17.13 -3.70
C ASN A 36 9.64 -15.70 -3.36
N ARG A 37 8.34 -15.48 -3.18
CA ARG A 37 7.80 -14.18 -2.79
C ARG A 37 8.27 -13.74 -1.39
N SER A 38 8.41 -14.66 -0.43
CA SER A 38 8.96 -14.32 0.89
C SER A 38 10.39 -13.78 0.82
N ASN A 39 11.22 -14.32 -0.09
CA ASN A 39 12.57 -13.81 -0.32
C ASN A 39 12.56 -12.36 -0.85
N ILE A 40 11.65 -12.04 -1.76
CA ILE A 40 11.50 -10.66 -2.27
C ILE A 40 11.01 -9.72 -1.18
N CYS A 41 10.03 -10.14 -0.37
CA CYS A 41 9.57 -9.38 0.79
C CYS A 41 10.70 -9.07 1.78
N LEU A 42 11.58 -10.04 2.06
CA LEU A 42 12.75 -9.84 2.91
C LEU A 42 13.71 -8.79 2.31
N LYS A 43 14.02 -8.88 1.02
CA LYS A 43 14.88 -7.91 0.31
C LYS A 43 14.30 -6.50 0.28
N MET A 44 12.97 -6.38 0.27
CA MET A 44 12.24 -5.11 0.35
C MET A 44 12.01 -4.63 1.79
N GLN A 45 12.57 -5.31 2.81
CA GLN A 45 12.37 -5.01 4.24
C GLN A 45 10.90 -5.04 4.70
N ARG A 46 10.03 -5.75 3.97
CA ARG A 46 8.63 -6.00 4.36
C ARG A 46 8.56 -7.30 5.16
N PHE A 47 9.01 -7.25 6.41
CA PHE A 47 9.27 -8.44 7.22
C PHE A 47 7.99 -9.20 7.61
N GLU A 48 6.89 -8.50 7.91
CA GLU A 48 5.59 -9.09 8.22
C GLU A 48 5.03 -9.89 7.03
N GLU A 49 5.12 -9.31 5.84
CA GLU A 49 4.71 -9.96 4.59
C GLU A 49 5.60 -11.16 4.26
N CYS A 50 6.91 -11.07 4.56
CA CYS A 50 7.81 -12.21 4.46
C CYS A 50 7.33 -13.37 5.33
N LEU A 51 7.04 -13.12 6.61
CA LEU A 51 6.56 -14.14 7.55
C LEU A 51 5.22 -14.73 7.13
N LYS A 52 4.29 -13.91 6.62
CA LYS A 52 3.01 -14.39 6.07
C LYS A 52 3.21 -15.34 4.90
N ASN A 53 4.10 -15.00 3.94
CA ASN A 53 4.40 -15.87 2.80
C ASN A 53 5.12 -17.15 3.23
N ILE A 54 5.97 -17.11 4.25
CA ILE A 54 6.60 -18.32 4.82
C ILE A 54 5.55 -19.26 5.39
N ARG A 55 4.57 -18.73 6.14
CA ARG A 55 3.44 -19.52 6.65
C ARG A 55 2.64 -20.15 5.51
N LEU A 56 2.26 -19.38 4.50
CA LEU A 56 1.49 -19.86 3.35
C LEU A 56 2.26 -20.92 2.53
N ALA A 57 3.58 -20.78 2.40
CA ALA A 57 4.43 -21.79 1.77
C ALA A 57 4.39 -23.12 2.54
N ARG A 58 4.48 -23.08 3.87
CA ARG A 58 4.39 -24.27 4.73
C ARG A 58 3.02 -24.93 4.68
N GLU A 59 1.95 -24.14 4.70
CA GLU A 59 0.57 -24.61 4.50
C GLU A 59 0.37 -25.25 3.12
N SER A 60 1.20 -24.89 2.14
CA SER A 60 1.24 -25.50 0.81
C SER A 60 2.31 -26.61 0.69
N ASN A 61 2.70 -27.23 1.80
CA ASN A 61 3.65 -28.35 1.86
C ASN A 61 5.10 -28.03 1.43
N TYR A 62 5.53 -26.76 1.45
CA TYR A 62 6.94 -26.41 1.20
C TYR A 62 7.77 -26.44 2.49
N SER A 63 8.79 -27.29 2.52
CA SER A 63 9.82 -27.31 3.56
C SER A 63 11.20 -27.10 2.93
N GLY A 64 11.97 -26.16 3.47
CA GLY A 64 13.32 -25.89 2.98
C GLY A 64 14.12 -25.08 3.97
N GLU A 65 15.39 -25.43 4.18
CA GLU A 65 16.26 -24.79 5.16
C GLU A 65 16.40 -23.28 4.93
N LYS A 66 16.46 -22.87 3.66
CA LYS A 66 16.49 -21.45 3.26
C LYS A 66 15.27 -20.67 3.76
N LEU A 67 14.12 -21.32 3.96
CA LEU A 67 12.91 -20.70 4.49
C LEU A 67 13.03 -20.43 5.99
N ASN A 68 13.61 -21.39 6.73
CA ASN A 68 13.84 -21.26 8.17
C ASN A 68 14.84 -20.14 8.47
N GLN A 69 15.90 -20.02 7.66
CA GLN A 69 16.84 -18.91 7.80
C GLN A 69 16.16 -17.56 7.56
N ARG A 70 15.37 -17.44 6.48
CA ARG A 70 14.61 -16.22 6.17
C ARG A 70 13.63 -15.85 7.28
N GLU A 71 12.98 -16.84 7.91
CA GLU A 71 12.09 -16.60 9.04
C GLU A 71 12.84 -16.01 10.25
N LYS A 72 14.00 -16.57 10.58
CA LYS A 72 14.86 -16.04 11.64
C LYS A 72 15.30 -14.61 11.33
N ASP A 73 15.75 -14.35 10.11
CA ASP A 73 16.20 -13.03 9.68
C ASP A 73 15.07 -11.98 9.79
N ALA A 74 13.87 -12.33 9.31
CA ALA A 74 12.70 -11.45 9.39
C ALA A 74 12.28 -11.17 10.84
N LYS A 75 12.23 -12.20 11.71
CA LYS A 75 11.90 -12.02 13.14
C LYS A 75 12.93 -11.15 13.86
N ASN A 76 14.22 -11.37 13.59
CA ASN A 76 15.31 -10.57 14.18
C ASN A 76 15.23 -9.11 13.73
N ALA A 77 14.93 -8.85 12.46
CA ALA A 77 14.78 -7.50 11.94
C ALA A 77 13.58 -6.78 12.60
N LEU A 78 12.46 -7.46 12.77
CA LEU A 78 11.28 -6.93 13.46
C LEU A 78 11.56 -6.61 14.94
N ALA A 79 12.25 -7.52 15.65
CA ALA A 79 12.65 -7.27 17.03
C ALA A 79 13.57 -6.04 17.15
N LYS A 80 14.53 -5.89 16.24
CA LYS A 80 15.41 -4.71 16.18
C LYS A 80 14.62 -3.42 15.91
N ALA A 81 13.65 -3.45 15.00
CA ALA A 81 12.80 -2.29 14.71
C ALA A 81 11.95 -1.89 15.92
N ARG A 82 11.34 -2.86 16.63
CA ARG A 82 10.57 -2.61 17.85
C ARG A 82 11.43 -2.00 18.96
N ASN A 83 12.65 -2.47 19.15
CA ASN A 83 13.56 -1.94 20.17
C ASN A 83 14.03 -0.52 19.86
N LYS A 84 14.27 -0.18 18.58
CA LYS A 84 14.55 1.20 18.14
C LYS A 84 13.36 2.12 18.38
N ASN A 85 12.15 1.64 18.11
CA ASN A 85 10.92 2.43 18.30
C ASN A 85 10.57 2.60 19.79
N ALA A 86 10.92 1.63 20.65
CA ALA A 86 10.79 1.74 22.11
C ALA A 86 11.71 2.83 22.70
N SER A 87 12.89 3.05 22.10
CA SER A 87 13.79 4.17 22.47
C SER A 87 13.37 5.53 21.87
N LEU A 88 12.44 5.54 20.92
CA LEU A 88 11.91 6.73 20.22
C LEU A 88 10.45 7.05 20.62
N SER A 89 9.94 6.43 21.69
CA SER A 89 8.52 6.42 22.08
C SER A 89 8.00 7.76 22.66
N LYS A 90 8.24 8.86 21.95
CA LYS A 90 7.39 10.07 21.96
C LYS A 90 6.80 10.38 20.58
N VAL A 91 6.87 9.46 19.62
CA VAL A 91 6.11 9.57 18.38
C VAL A 91 5.24 8.33 18.26
N SER A 92 3.93 8.56 18.26
CA SER A 92 2.88 7.55 18.07
C SER A 92 3.10 6.75 16.79
N PRO A 93 2.66 5.48 16.75
CA PRO A 93 2.87 4.61 15.59
C PRO A 93 2.14 5.18 14.38
N ASP A 94 2.89 5.62 13.37
CA ASP A 94 2.52 5.83 11.95
C ASP A 94 1.01 5.92 11.68
N VAL A 95 0.36 6.87 12.36
CA VAL A 95 -1.02 7.23 12.07
C VAL A 95 -0.91 7.96 10.74
N VAL A 96 -1.47 7.38 9.68
CA VAL A 96 -1.74 8.14 8.46
C VAL A 96 -2.72 9.22 8.90
N GLU A 97 -2.22 10.41 9.23
CA GLU A 97 -3.06 11.56 9.52
C GLU A 97 -3.88 11.82 8.26
N GLU A 98 -5.21 11.68 8.37
CA GLU A 98 -6.08 12.07 7.27
C GLU A 98 -5.85 13.55 6.99
N PRO A 99 -5.68 13.94 5.72
CA PRO A 99 -5.44 15.34 5.40
C PRO A 99 -6.64 16.17 5.86
N GLU A 100 -6.38 17.28 6.54
CA GLU A 100 -7.39 18.25 6.96
C GLU A 100 -7.33 19.50 6.08
N LEU A 101 -8.47 20.19 5.90
CA LEU A 101 -8.48 21.46 5.19
C LEU A 101 -7.65 22.50 5.96
N SER A 102 -6.73 23.17 5.27
CA SER A 102 -5.92 24.24 5.86
C SER A 102 -6.72 25.51 6.18
N TYR A 103 -7.98 25.57 5.73
CA TYR A 103 -8.89 26.69 5.91
C TYR A 103 -10.28 26.19 6.31
N ALA A 104 -11.10 27.09 6.86
CA ALA A 104 -12.48 26.78 7.19
C ALA A 104 -13.24 26.23 5.97
N ALA A 105 -14.05 25.21 6.21
CA ALA A 105 -14.85 24.58 5.19
C ALA A 105 -15.92 25.54 4.65
N LYS A 106 -16.31 25.35 3.38
CA LYS A 106 -17.45 26.04 2.78
C LYS A 106 -18.75 25.46 3.34
N GLU A 107 -19.71 26.33 3.68
CA GLU A 107 -20.98 25.95 4.34
C GLU A 107 -21.73 24.80 3.63
N ASN A 108 -21.87 24.90 2.31
CA ASN A 108 -22.57 23.90 1.49
C ASN A 108 -21.63 22.84 0.88
N ALA A 109 -20.35 22.86 1.21
CA ALA A 109 -19.35 21.91 0.69
C ALA A 109 -18.22 21.71 1.71
N PRO A 110 -18.45 20.89 2.76
CA PRO A 110 -17.51 20.70 3.86
C PRO A 110 -16.12 20.21 3.42
N GLN A 111 -16.04 19.53 2.28
CA GLN A 111 -14.81 19.00 1.70
C GLN A 111 -13.99 20.04 0.92
N VAL A 112 -14.49 21.27 0.78
CA VAL A 112 -13.87 22.36 0.04
C VAL A 112 -13.60 23.52 0.97
N ALA A 113 -12.40 24.09 0.91
CA ALA A 113 -12.07 25.30 1.64
C ALA A 113 -12.95 26.48 1.18
N ASN A 114 -13.39 27.32 2.12
CA ASN A 114 -14.22 28.50 1.85
C ASN A 114 -13.53 29.54 0.95
N CYS A 115 -12.21 29.43 0.77
CA CYS A 115 -11.43 30.27 -0.11
C CYS A 115 -11.49 29.88 -1.59
N LEU A 116 -12.23 28.83 -1.96
CA LEU A 116 -12.45 28.41 -3.35
C LEU A 116 -13.86 28.77 -3.83
N GLU A 117 -13.96 29.36 -5.02
CA GLU A 117 -15.22 29.71 -5.69
C GLU A 117 -15.32 29.06 -7.06
N LEU A 118 -16.49 28.50 -7.37
CA LEU A 118 -16.79 28.07 -8.74
C LEU A 118 -17.30 29.27 -9.53
N ARG A 119 -16.64 29.59 -10.64
CA ARG A 119 -17.01 30.68 -11.56
C ARG A 119 -17.22 30.13 -12.96
N LYS A 120 -17.81 30.95 -13.83
CA LYS A 120 -17.99 30.64 -15.25
C LYS A 120 -17.67 31.86 -16.11
N ASN A 121 -16.92 31.67 -17.18
CA ASN A 121 -16.71 32.67 -18.24
C ASN A 121 -16.62 31.99 -19.61
N GLU A 122 -16.53 32.77 -20.68
CA GLU A 122 -16.48 32.26 -22.06
C GLU A 122 -15.16 31.55 -22.38
N GLU A 123 -14.04 32.01 -21.81
CA GLU A 123 -12.70 31.48 -22.09
C GLU A 123 -12.45 30.11 -21.44
N TYR A 124 -12.84 29.94 -20.16
CA TYR A 124 -12.52 28.74 -19.37
C TYR A 124 -13.75 27.88 -19.05
N GLY A 125 -14.96 28.33 -19.40
CA GLY A 125 -16.18 27.67 -18.94
C GLY A 125 -16.25 27.66 -17.41
N ARG A 126 -16.70 26.54 -16.82
CA ARG A 126 -16.74 26.37 -15.35
C ARG A 126 -15.34 26.14 -14.81
N HIS A 127 -14.88 26.99 -13.91
CA HIS A 127 -13.55 26.93 -13.33
C HIS A 127 -13.57 27.31 -11.85
N VAL A 128 -12.57 26.85 -11.10
CA VAL A 128 -12.42 27.17 -9.68
C VAL A 128 -11.39 28.29 -9.52
N VAL A 129 -11.71 29.29 -8.71
CA VAL A 129 -10.86 30.45 -8.42
C VAL A 129 -10.62 30.55 -6.91
N ALA A 130 -9.38 30.84 -6.52
CA ALA A 130 -9.06 31.15 -5.14
C ALA A 130 -9.36 32.63 -4.85
N THR A 131 -10.04 32.92 -3.75
CA THR A 131 -10.36 34.28 -3.30
C THR A 131 -9.24 34.93 -2.47
N ARG A 132 -8.14 34.19 -2.24
CA ARG A 132 -6.95 34.64 -1.54
C ARG A 132 -5.70 33.97 -2.09
N LYS A 133 -4.54 34.47 -1.68
CA LYS A 133 -3.25 33.85 -1.98
C LYS A 133 -3.08 32.55 -1.18
N LEU A 134 -2.78 31.47 -1.88
CA LEU A 134 -2.47 30.15 -1.31
C LEU A 134 -0.96 29.96 -1.21
N LYS A 135 -0.52 29.12 -0.26
CA LYS A 135 0.87 28.71 -0.08
C LYS A 135 1.05 27.26 -0.51
N VAL A 136 2.28 26.92 -0.92
CA VAL A 136 2.63 25.52 -1.20
C VAL A 136 2.44 24.71 0.07
N GLY A 137 1.70 23.60 -0.04
CA GLY A 137 1.35 22.73 1.07
C GLY A 137 -0.06 22.96 1.64
N ASP A 138 -0.76 24.03 1.26
CA ASP A 138 -2.15 24.23 1.68
C ASP A 138 -3.07 23.17 1.06
N VAL A 139 -3.88 22.53 1.90
CA VAL A 139 -4.94 21.61 1.51
C VAL A 139 -6.25 22.40 1.41
N VAL A 140 -6.73 22.57 0.18
CA VAL A 140 -7.92 23.40 -0.11
C VAL A 140 -9.14 22.60 -0.56
N MET A 141 -8.97 21.31 -0.84
CA MET A 141 -10.04 20.41 -1.23
C MET A 141 -9.63 18.97 -0.92
N ILE A 142 -10.55 18.19 -0.35
CA ILE A 142 -10.36 16.78 -0.04
C ILE A 142 -11.47 15.99 -0.73
N GLU A 143 -11.19 15.44 -1.91
CA GLU A 143 -12.17 14.67 -2.65
C GLU A 143 -12.02 13.18 -2.35
N ARG A 144 -13.13 12.50 -2.04
CA ARG A 144 -13.16 11.03 -2.04
C ARG A 144 -13.38 10.54 -3.47
N PRO A 145 -12.70 9.46 -3.91
CA PRO A 145 -12.90 8.93 -5.25
C PRO A 145 -14.37 8.55 -5.45
N PHE A 146 -15.00 9.11 -6.50
CA PHE A 146 -16.39 8.80 -6.84
C PHE A 146 -16.57 7.32 -7.23
N VAL A 147 -15.60 6.77 -7.97
CA VAL A 147 -15.56 5.35 -8.35
C VAL A 147 -14.12 4.87 -8.23
N THR A 148 -13.96 3.65 -7.74
CA THR A 148 -12.68 2.91 -7.79
C THR A 148 -12.79 1.81 -8.82
N VAL A 149 -11.96 1.86 -9.87
CA VAL A 149 -11.91 0.82 -10.92
C VAL A 149 -10.60 0.06 -10.83
N LEU A 150 -10.69 -1.27 -10.75
CA LEU A 150 -9.53 -2.12 -10.93
C LEU A 150 -9.19 -2.20 -12.43
N LYS A 151 -8.12 -1.54 -12.87
CA LYS A 151 -7.60 -1.75 -14.23
C LYS A 151 -6.99 -3.14 -14.32
N ASP A 152 -7.28 -3.84 -15.41
CA ASP A 152 -6.80 -5.20 -15.66
C ASP A 152 -5.27 -5.30 -15.59
N SER A 153 -4.57 -4.28 -16.08
CA SER A 153 -3.11 -4.13 -16.00
C SER A 153 -2.53 -4.23 -14.58
N PHE A 154 -3.37 -3.99 -13.56
CA PHE A 154 -3.00 -3.97 -12.14
C PHE A 154 -3.56 -5.14 -11.33
N ARG A 155 -4.26 -6.10 -11.95
CA ARG A 155 -4.91 -7.24 -11.27
C ARG A 155 -3.99 -7.98 -10.29
N TYR A 156 -2.70 -8.07 -10.60
CA TYR A 156 -1.71 -8.82 -9.81
C TYR A 156 -0.69 -7.94 -9.09
N MET A 157 -0.88 -6.61 -9.00
CA MET A 157 0.09 -5.74 -8.33
C MET A 157 0.10 -5.90 -6.81
N TYR A 158 -1.07 -6.17 -6.21
CA TYR A 158 -1.23 -6.25 -4.76
C TYR A 158 -1.67 -7.65 -4.34
N ASN A 159 -1.44 -7.98 -3.06
CA ASN A 159 -1.93 -9.20 -2.43
C ASN A 159 -3.44 -9.35 -2.70
N GLY A 160 -3.83 -10.27 -3.59
CA GLY A 160 -5.24 -10.50 -3.94
C GLY A 160 -6.14 -10.83 -2.74
N HIS A 161 -5.57 -11.30 -1.63
CA HIS A 161 -6.31 -11.55 -0.39
C HIS A 161 -6.85 -10.30 0.33
N VAL A 162 -6.45 -9.09 -0.03
CA VAL A 162 -6.90 -7.86 0.65
C VAL A 162 -7.90 -7.05 -0.17
N LEU A 163 -7.98 -7.26 -1.50
CA LEU A 163 -8.83 -6.43 -2.36
C LEU A 163 -10.26 -6.95 -2.56
N PHE A 164 -10.57 -8.18 -2.14
CA PHE A 164 -11.93 -8.74 -2.29
C PHE A 164 -12.82 -8.53 -1.05
N GLY A 165 -12.36 -7.81 -0.02
CA GLY A 165 -13.11 -7.60 1.23
C GLY A 165 -14.07 -6.40 1.25
N GLY A 166 -14.21 -5.66 0.14
CA GLY A 166 -15.04 -4.44 0.07
C GLY A 166 -16.12 -4.45 -1.00
N MET A 167 -16.36 -5.60 -1.64
CA MET A 167 -17.43 -5.79 -2.62
C MET A 167 -18.29 -6.98 -2.18
N SER A 168 -18.99 -6.81 -1.07
CA SER A 168 -20.22 -7.55 -0.79
C SER A 168 -21.30 -6.52 -0.60
N GLU A 169 -22.37 -6.69 -1.38
CA GLU A 169 -23.61 -5.91 -1.41
C GLU A 169 -24.20 -5.61 -0.03
#